data_AF-A0A2D9CKV0-F1
#
_entry.id   AF-A0A2D9CKV0-F1
#
_cell.length_a   1.000
_cell.length_b   1.000
_cell.length_c   1.000
_cell.angle_alpha   90.00
_cell.angle_beta   90.00
_cell.angle_gamma   90.00
#
_symmetry.space_group_name_H-M   'P 1'
#
loop_
_entity.id
_entity.type
_entity.pdbx_description
1 polymer ?
#
loop_
_entity_poly.entity_id
_entity_poly.type
_entity_poly.pdbx_seq_one_letter_code
_entity_poly.pdbx_strand_id
1 'polypeptide(L)'
;MIMIKNEWDRLSALNKSFENSVLAEHTGDIVDEPQHYLRCKVEPITYIMLNGFEFWRGNIVKYVSRAGYKLYEGKDRVESEIVDLKKAIRYAEMRINQLNGKEKL
;
A
#
# COMPACT_ATOMS: atom_id res chain seq x y z
N MET A 1 25.76 -24.60 35.62
CA MET A 1 25.05 -23.29 35.62
C MET A 1 25.53 -22.34 34.52
N ILE A 2 26.81 -22.36 34.11
CA ILE A 2 27.35 -21.54 33.00
C ILE A 2 26.79 -21.96 31.62
N MET A 3 26.68 -23.27 31.37
CA MET A 3 26.17 -23.81 30.09
C MET A 3 24.73 -23.38 29.77
N ILE A 4 23.88 -23.23 30.78
CA ILE A 4 22.49 -22.80 30.61
C ILE A 4 22.45 -21.32 30.22
N LYS A 5 23.28 -20.48 30.87
CA LYS A 5 23.36 -19.06 30.55
C LYS A 5 23.85 -18.82 29.12
N ASN A 6 24.89 -19.55 28.70
CA ASN A 6 25.42 -19.45 27.33
C ASN A 6 24.38 -19.84 26.27
N GLU A 7 23.58 -20.88 26.53
CA GLU A 7 22.52 -21.29 25.60
C GLU A 7 21.36 -20.29 25.57
N TRP A 8 20.98 -19.72 26.73
CA TRP A 8 19.99 -18.64 26.81
C TRP A 8 20.44 -17.38 26.05
N ASP A 9 21.71 -17.01 26.16
CA ASP A 9 22.28 -15.86 25.46
C ASP A 9 22.29 -16.12 23.94
N ARG A 10 22.63 -17.33 23.51
CA ARG A 10 22.58 -17.75 22.09
C ARG A 10 21.16 -17.72 21.52
N LEU A 11 20.19 -18.29 22.24
CA LEU A 11 18.79 -18.32 21.82
C LEU A 11 18.21 -16.91 21.76
N SER A 12 18.55 -16.05 22.72
CA SER A 12 18.12 -14.65 22.73
C SER A 12 18.70 -13.87 21.55
N ALA A 13 19.98 -14.09 21.22
CA ALA A 13 20.61 -13.50 20.05
C ALA A 13 19.98 -13.98 18.74
N LEU A 14 19.64 -15.28 18.65
CA LEU A 14 18.97 -15.86 17.49
C LEU A 14 17.57 -15.26 17.30
N ASN A 15 16.78 -15.15 18.38
CA ASN A 15 15.46 -14.54 18.34
C ASN A 15 15.52 -13.08 17.87
N LYS A 16 16.47 -12.30 18.43
CA LYS A 16 16.66 -10.89 18.04
C LYS A 16 17.11 -10.75 16.58
N SER A 17 17.96 -11.65 16.10
CA SER A 17 18.37 -11.70 14.69
C SER A 17 17.19 -12.01 13.78
N PHE A 18 16.31 -12.93 14.18
CA PHE A 18 15.11 -13.29 13.43
C PHE A 18 14.09 -12.14 13.40
N GLU A 19 13.83 -11.50 14.55
CA GLU A 19 13.00 -10.30 14.64
C GLU A 19 13.53 -9.20 13.71
N ASN A 20 14.84 -8.95 13.73
CA ASN A 20 15.46 -7.96 12.86
C ASN A 20 15.35 -8.31 11.36
N SER A 21 15.48 -9.60 10.98
CA SER A 21 15.30 -10.00 9.58
C SER A 21 13.84 -9.84 9.12
N VAL A 22 12.88 -10.19 9.98
CA VAL A 22 11.45 -10.01 9.70
C VAL A 22 11.11 -8.52 9.57
N LEU A 23 11.66 -7.67 10.45
CA LEU A 23 11.49 -6.23 10.34
C LEU A 23 12.12 -5.67 9.07
N ALA A 24 13.33 -6.11 8.70
CA ALA A 24 14.03 -5.65 7.51
C ALA A 24 13.27 -5.98 6.21
N GLU A 25 12.63 -7.14 6.09
CA GLU A 25 11.78 -7.48 4.93
C GLU A 25 10.54 -6.57 4.79
N HIS A 26 10.16 -5.85 5.86
CA HIS A 26 9.06 -4.88 5.87
C HIS A 26 9.49 -3.41 5.74
N THR A 27 10.77 -3.12 5.47
CA THR A 27 11.33 -1.74 5.41
C THR A 27 11.32 -1.10 4.02
N GLY A 28 10.29 -1.35 3.20
CA GLY A 28 10.05 -0.43 2.08
C GLY A 28 9.73 0.95 2.64
N ASP A 29 10.30 2.03 2.09
CA ASP A 29 9.89 3.38 2.47
C ASP A 29 8.38 3.53 2.20
N ILE A 30 7.59 3.64 3.27
CA ILE A 30 6.13 3.67 3.15
C ILE A 30 5.61 5.06 2.77
N VAL A 31 6.45 6.08 2.90
CA VAL A 31 6.09 7.49 2.71
C VAL A 31 6.59 7.97 1.36
N ASP A 32 7.90 7.94 1.16
CA ASP A 32 8.54 8.62 0.03
C ASP A 32 8.63 7.71 -1.21
N GLU A 33 8.87 6.40 -1.04
CA GLU A 33 8.99 5.44 -2.15
C GLU A 33 8.20 4.14 -1.95
N PRO A 34 6.85 4.20 -1.96
CA PRO A 34 6.03 3.05 -1.60
C PRO A 34 6.20 1.90 -2.62
N GLN A 35 6.51 0.69 -2.13
CA GLN A 35 6.74 -0.49 -2.98
C GLN A 35 5.67 -0.75 -4.04
N HIS A 36 4.42 -0.45 -3.73
CA HIS A 36 3.30 -0.65 -4.64
C HIS A 36 3.27 0.33 -5.84
N TYR A 37 4.18 1.30 -5.91
CA TYR A 37 4.39 2.19 -7.05
C TYR A 37 5.75 2.04 -7.75
N LEU A 38 6.74 1.36 -7.14
CA LEU A 38 8.10 1.23 -7.69
C LEU A 38 8.19 0.64 -9.11
N ARG A 39 7.14 -0.08 -9.56
CA ARG A 39 7.07 -0.64 -10.93
C ARG A 39 6.65 0.39 -11.99
N CYS A 40 6.09 1.52 -11.58
CA CYS A 40 5.60 2.54 -12.50
C CYS A 40 6.79 3.37 -12.99
N LYS A 41 6.92 3.53 -14.31
CA LYS A 41 7.96 4.42 -14.90
C LYS A 41 7.82 5.87 -14.44
N VAL A 42 6.59 6.26 -14.12
CA VAL A 42 6.24 7.56 -13.53
C VAL A 42 5.32 7.25 -12.37
N GLU A 43 5.66 7.72 -11.17
CA GLU A 43 4.79 7.53 -10.02
C GLU A 43 3.42 8.19 -10.24
N PRO A 44 2.31 7.55 -9.81
CA PRO A 44 0.98 8.12 -10.00
C PRO A 44 0.85 9.53 -9.45
N ILE A 45 1.45 9.83 -8.29
CA ILE A 45 1.40 11.18 -7.71
C ILE A 45 2.03 12.23 -8.62
N THR A 46 3.20 11.93 -9.20
CA THR A 46 3.89 12.80 -10.15
C THR A 46 3.04 13.04 -11.39
N TYR A 47 2.47 12.00 -11.99
CA TYR A 47 1.58 12.13 -13.14
C TYR A 47 0.33 12.96 -12.81
N ILE A 48 -0.27 12.76 -11.64
CA ILE A 48 -1.45 13.50 -11.16
C ILE A 48 -1.13 14.99 -10.98
N MET A 49 -0.01 15.31 -10.32
CA MET A 49 0.39 16.68 -10.03
C MET A 49 0.76 17.45 -11.29
N LEU A 50 1.54 16.84 -12.20
CA LEU A 50 1.94 17.47 -13.46
C LEU A 50 0.75 17.83 -14.36
N ASN A 51 -0.35 17.07 -14.28
CA ASN A 51 -1.56 17.32 -15.06
C ASN A 51 -2.65 18.09 -14.30
N GLY A 52 -2.40 18.48 -13.04
CA GLY A 52 -3.35 19.23 -12.23
C GLY A 52 -4.71 18.53 -12.05
N PHE A 53 -4.72 17.20 -11.90
CA PHE A 53 -5.96 16.44 -11.82
C PHE A 53 -6.77 16.75 -10.56
N GLU A 54 -8.08 16.82 -10.73
CA GLU A 54 -9.03 17.02 -9.65
C GLU A 54 -9.07 15.78 -8.74
N PHE A 55 -9.55 15.98 -7.51
CA PHE A 55 -9.56 14.95 -6.47
C PHE A 55 -10.11 13.59 -6.92
N TRP A 56 -11.24 13.56 -7.62
CA TRP A 56 -11.84 12.30 -8.09
C TRP A 56 -10.95 11.61 -9.13
N ARG A 57 -10.41 12.37 -10.09
CA ARG A 57 -9.60 11.84 -11.20
C ARG A 57 -8.26 11.34 -10.71
N GLY A 58 -7.61 12.11 -9.83
CA GLY A 58 -6.36 11.71 -9.19
C GLY A 58 -6.50 10.43 -8.39
N ASN A 59 -7.60 10.28 -7.62
CA ASN A 59 -7.85 9.03 -6.91
C ASN A 59 -8.10 7.85 -7.86
N ILE A 60 -8.82 8.03 -8.96
CA ILE A 60 -8.99 6.97 -9.96
C ILE A 60 -7.62 6.49 -10.45
N VAL A 61 -6.77 7.41 -10.93
CA VAL A 61 -5.40 7.09 -11.39
C VAL A 61 -4.63 6.35 -10.30
N LYS A 62 -4.62 6.86 -9.08
CA LYS A 62 -3.96 6.24 -7.93
C LYS A 62 -4.40 4.79 -7.71
N TYR A 63 -5.70 4.54 -7.65
CA TYR A 63 -6.23 3.21 -7.33
C TYR A 63 -6.03 2.22 -8.49
N VAL A 64 -6.24 2.63 -9.74
CA VAL A 64 -5.99 1.74 -10.89
C VAL A 64 -4.50 1.43 -11.06
N SER A 65 -3.62 2.42 -10.82
CA SER A 65 -2.17 2.19 -10.84
C SER A 65 -1.68 1.36 -9.66
N ARG A 66 -2.48 1.11 -8.62
CA ARG A 66 -2.08 0.34 -7.45
C ARG A 66 -2.72 -1.04 -7.36
N ALA A 67 -3.83 -1.25 -8.06
CA ALA A 67 -4.63 -2.46 -7.99
C ALA A 67 -3.79 -3.73 -8.22
N GLY A 68 -3.83 -4.63 -7.24
CA GLY A 68 -3.08 -5.90 -7.26
C GLY A 68 -1.62 -5.81 -6.76
N TYR A 69 -1.20 -4.64 -6.26
CA TYR A 69 0.16 -4.41 -5.74
C TYR A 69 0.19 -3.85 -4.31
N LYS A 70 -0.88 -3.19 -3.86
CA LYS A 70 -1.07 -2.95 -2.42
C LYS A 70 -1.88 -4.09 -1.84
N LEU A 71 -1.26 -4.87 -0.96
CA LEU A 71 -1.95 -5.88 -0.19
C LEU A 71 -2.73 -5.24 0.96
N TYR A 72 -3.92 -5.79 1.20
CA TYR A 72 -4.75 -5.44 2.34
C TYR A 72 -4.70 -6.57 3.37
N GLU A 73 -4.75 -6.21 4.65
CA GLU A 73 -4.76 -7.20 5.73
C GLU A 73 -5.92 -8.19 5.55
N GLY A 74 -5.61 -9.48 5.68
CA GLY A 74 -6.60 -10.55 5.52
C GLY A 74 -7.12 -10.74 4.10
N LYS A 75 -6.41 -10.24 3.07
CA LYS A 75 -6.79 -10.37 1.66
C LYS A 75 -5.67 -10.94 0.82
N ASP A 76 -6.01 -11.83 -0.09
CA ASP A 76 -5.08 -12.24 -1.14
C ASP A 76 -4.87 -11.11 -2.18
N ARG A 77 -4.03 -11.39 -3.17
CA ARG A 77 -3.71 -10.41 -4.23
C ARG A 77 -4.93 -10.05 -5.08
N VAL A 78 -5.76 -11.02 -5.44
CA VAL A 78 -6.95 -10.83 -6.28
C VAL A 78 -8.00 -10.04 -5.51
N GLU A 79 -8.24 -10.38 -4.25
CA GLU A 79 -9.13 -9.63 -3.36
C GLU A 79 -8.65 -8.20 -3.15
N SER A 80 -7.34 -8.00 -2.98
CA SER A 80 -6.72 -6.68 -2.85
C SER A 80 -6.86 -5.84 -4.12
N GLU A 81 -6.71 -6.46 -5.29
CA GLU A 81 -6.95 -5.85 -6.59
C GLU A 81 -8.41 -5.41 -6.73
N ILE A 82 -9.35 -6.29 -6.40
CA ILE A 82 -10.79 -5.99 -6.43
C ILE A 82 -11.12 -4.81 -5.49
N VAL A 83 -10.50 -4.72 -4.31
CA VAL A 83 -10.70 -3.58 -3.40
C VAL A 83 -10.27 -2.26 -4.05
N ASP A 84 -9.11 -2.20 -4.67
CA ASP A 84 -8.62 -0.99 -5.35
C ASP A 84 -9.49 -0.63 -6.56
N LEU A 85 -9.93 -1.61 -7.37
CA LEU A 85 -10.85 -1.37 -8.48
C LEU A 85 -12.22 -0.84 -8.01
N LYS A 86 -12.77 -1.39 -6.92
CA LYS A 86 -14.00 -0.87 -6.30
C LYS A 86 -13.83 0.57 -5.82
N LYS A 87 -12.66 0.94 -5.30
CA LYS A 87 -12.37 2.34 -4.95
C LYS A 87 -12.32 3.23 -6.18
N ALA A 88 -11.69 2.80 -7.28
CA ALA A 88 -11.71 3.55 -8.54
C ALA A 88 -13.14 3.78 -9.05
N ILE A 89 -13.99 2.74 -9.05
CA ILE A 89 -15.42 2.84 -9.40
C ILE A 89 -16.12 3.86 -8.50
N ARG A 90 -15.91 3.77 -7.18
CA ARG A 90 -16.52 4.69 -6.21
C ARG A 90 -16.20 6.15 -6.52
N TYR A 91 -14.95 6.49 -6.88
CA TYR A 91 -14.60 7.87 -7.25
C TYR A 91 -15.25 8.33 -8.56
N ALA A 92 -15.44 7.43 -9.53
CA ALA A 92 -16.20 7.73 -10.73
C ALA A 92 -17.68 8.00 -10.39
N GLU A 93 -18.29 7.15 -9.55
CA GLU A 93 -19.66 7.33 -9.05
C GLU A 93 -19.82 8.66 -8.29
N MET A 94 -18.87 9.02 -7.43
CA MET A 94 -18.88 10.31 -6.72
C MET A 94 -18.94 11.48 -7.69
N ARG A 95 -18.14 11.45 -8.77
CA ARG A 95 -18.17 12.51 -9.79
C ARG A 95 -19.51 12.54 -10.53
N ILE A 96 -20.06 11.38 -10.88
CA ILE A 96 -21.38 11.28 -11.52
C ILE A 96 -22.48 11.81 -10.58
N ASN A 97 -22.43 11.47 -9.30
CA ASN A 97 -23.38 11.97 -8.30
C ASN A 97 -23.30 13.49 -8.14
N GLN A 98 -22.09 14.04 -8.13
CA GLN A 98 -21.88 15.49 -8.09
C GLN A 98 -22.46 16.19 -9.32
N LEU A 99 -22.27 15.63 -10.52
CA LEU A 99 -22.85 16.16 -11.76
C LEU A 99 -24.39 16.06 -11.78
N ASN A 100 -24.94 15.03 -11.14
CA ASN A 100 -26.38 14.86 -10.96
C ASN A 100 -26.96 15.67 -9.79
N GLY A 101 -26.16 16.48 -9.09
CA GLY A 101 -26.63 17.31 -7.97
C GLY A 101 -27.04 16.52 -6.71
N LYS A 102 -26.50 15.32 -6.49
CA LYS A 102 -26.83 14.51 -5.30
C LYS A 102 -25.98 14.93 -4.09
N GLU A 103 -26.60 14.97 -2.91
CA GLU A 103 -25.92 15.35 -1.64
C GLU A 103 -24.91 14.30 -1.16
N LYS A 104 -25.17 13.02 -1.44
CA LYS A 104 -24.24 11.93 -1.12
C LYS A 104 -23.29 11.72 -2.30
N LEU A 105 -22.03 12.09 -2.10
CA LEU A 105 -20.91 11.65 -2.95
C LEU A 105 -20.89 10.13 -2.97
#